data_AF-A0A816LBB9-F1
#
_entry.id   AF-A0A816LBB9-F1
#
_cell.length_a   1.000
_cell.length_b   1.000
_cell.length_c   1.000
_cell.angle_alpha   90.00
_cell.angle_beta   90.00
_cell.angle_gamma   90.00
#
_symmetry.space_group_name_H-M   'P 1'
#
loop_
_entity.id
_entity.type
_entity.pdbx_description
1 polymer ?
#
loop_
_entity_poly.entity_id
_entity_poly.type
_entity_poly.pdbx_seq_one_letter_code
_entity_poly.pdbx_strand_id
1 'polypeptide(L)'
;MIGDHEDDDDDTDGIEQAPSLRQKNVIEKLPIRKRARTEVYTVEKISEEISAVTGTTNQIVSMIQQRWQKEAEEKEAEEKVGTVWDAIKENHDLEENDRFDAMDLVHQSGMKVSFISMTKEERFRWIKRSLRKP
;
A
#
# COMPACT_ATOMS: atom_id res chain seq x y z
N MET A 1 -30.49 35.88 38.06
CA MET A 1 -31.53 36.42 37.17
C MET A 1 -31.04 37.80 36.72
N ILE A 2 -31.25 38.09 35.43
CA ILE A 2 -31.21 39.37 34.72
C ILE A 2 -31.40 40.62 35.62
N GLY A 3 -30.77 41.77 35.37
CA GLY A 3 -30.00 42.17 34.19
C GLY A 3 -29.53 43.62 34.22
N ASP A 4 -29.00 44.03 33.07
CA ASP A 4 -28.48 45.35 32.73
C ASP A 4 -29.58 46.41 32.55
N HIS A 5 -29.22 47.67 32.77
CA HIS A 5 -29.84 48.89 32.19
C HIS A 5 -28.81 50.03 32.35
N GLU A 6 -28.11 50.43 31.27
CA GLU A 6 -28.39 51.60 30.40
C GLU A 6 -28.48 52.92 31.20
N ASP A 7 -27.95 54.08 30.80
CA ASP A 7 -27.06 54.59 29.75
C ASP A 7 -26.86 56.09 30.15
N ASP A 8 -26.28 56.89 29.26
CA ASP A 8 -26.41 58.36 29.17
C ASP A 8 -25.28 59.23 29.75
N ASP A 9 -24.29 59.41 28.88
CA ASP A 9 -24.09 60.63 28.08
C ASP A 9 -23.62 61.97 28.69
N ASP A 10 -22.66 62.49 27.93
CA ASP A 10 -22.45 63.88 27.50
C ASP A 10 -21.71 64.87 28.41
N ASP A 11 -20.46 65.06 28.00
CA ASP A 11 -19.96 66.29 27.38
C ASP A 11 -19.73 67.57 28.22
N THR A 12 -18.42 67.85 28.30
CA THR A 12 -17.77 69.13 27.99
C THR A 12 -18.10 70.35 28.84
N ASP A 13 -17.09 70.92 29.49
CA ASP A 13 -16.35 72.06 28.91
C ASP A 13 -15.23 72.53 29.85
N GLY A 14 -14.19 73.16 29.28
CA GLY A 14 -13.33 74.07 30.05
C GLY A 14 -11.85 73.72 30.12
N ILE A 15 -11.13 73.97 29.03
CA ILE A 15 -9.67 74.05 28.95
C ILE A 15 -9.19 75.32 29.68
N GLU A 16 -8.16 75.24 30.53
CA GLU A 16 -7.17 76.33 30.64
C GLU A 16 -5.80 75.85 31.11
N GLN A 17 -4.76 76.42 30.51
CA GLN A 17 -3.41 75.88 30.29
C GLN A 17 -2.40 76.29 31.38
N ALA A 18 -1.28 75.55 31.48
CA ALA A 18 0.04 76.17 31.66
C ALA A 18 1.20 75.28 31.12
N PRO A 19 2.28 75.86 30.58
CA PRO A 19 3.24 75.19 29.70
C PRO A 19 4.49 74.69 30.44
N SER A 20 5.10 73.58 30.02
CA SER A 20 6.51 73.32 30.36
C SER A 20 7.19 72.27 29.48
N LEU A 21 8.24 72.73 28.78
CA LEU A 21 9.49 72.07 28.39
C LEU A 21 9.44 70.88 27.40
N ARG A 22 9.89 71.17 26.18
CA ARG A 22 10.35 70.19 25.17
C ARG A 22 11.40 69.22 25.76
N GLN A 23 11.00 67.99 26.03
CA GLN A 23 11.93 66.85 26.08
C GLN A 23 11.97 66.18 24.69
N LYS A 24 13.12 66.25 24.02
CA LYS A 24 13.38 65.46 22.81
C LYS A 24 13.74 64.03 23.24
N ASN A 25 12.78 63.13 23.20
CA ASN A 25 13.04 61.70 23.37
C ASN A 25 13.63 61.15 22.06
N VAL A 26 14.92 60.80 22.06
CA VAL A 26 15.53 60.01 21.00
C VAL A 26 15.09 58.56 21.23
N ILE A 27 14.07 58.12 20.51
CA ILE A 27 13.63 56.72 20.51
C ILE A 27 14.63 55.95 19.63
N GLU A 28 15.61 55.31 20.26
CA GLU A 28 16.51 54.37 19.59
C GLU A 28 15.70 53.13 19.19
N LYS A 29 15.34 53.03 17.91
CA LYS A 29 14.49 51.93 17.40
C LYS A 29 15.31 50.63 17.35
N LEU A 30 14.77 49.58 17.96
CA LEU A 30 15.35 48.23 17.94
C LEU A 30 15.44 47.69 16.51
N PRO A 31 16.46 46.86 16.19
CA PRO A 31 16.59 46.27 14.86
C PRO A 31 15.37 45.42 14.51
N ILE A 32 14.76 45.72 13.36
CA ILE A 32 13.63 44.94 12.84
C ILE A 32 14.15 43.54 12.47
N ARG A 33 13.74 42.53 13.24
CA ARG A 33 14.04 41.13 12.94
C ARG A 33 13.34 40.73 11.63
N LYS A 34 14.12 40.34 10.62
CA LYS A 34 13.57 39.78 9.36
C LYS A 34 12.88 38.45 9.64
N ARG A 35 11.64 38.31 9.18
CA ARG A 35 10.89 37.05 9.23
C ARG A 35 11.21 36.23 7.98
N ALA A 36 11.36 34.91 8.12
CA ALA A 36 11.47 34.02 6.96
C ALA A 36 10.17 34.10 6.16
N ARG A 37 10.27 34.13 4.82
CA ARG A 37 9.11 34.18 3.94
C ARG A 37 8.45 32.80 3.91
N THR A 38 7.17 32.73 4.26
CA THR A 38 6.34 31.53 4.05
C THR A 38 5.97 31.45 2.56
N GLU A 39 6.19 30.29 1.92
CA GLU A 39 5.72 30.07 0.55
C GLU A 39 4.19 30.03 0.53
N VAL A 40 3.58 30.88 -0.29
CA VAL A 40 2.14 30.88 -0.53
C VAL A 40 1.88 29.96 -1.71
N TYR A 41 1.17 28.86 -1.46
CA TYR A 41 0.74 27.95 -2.50
C TYR A 41 -0.44 28.53 -3.29
N THR A 42 -0.32 28.56 -4.62
CA THR A 42 -1.44 28.92 -5.51
C THR A 42 -2.33 27.70 -5.74
N VAL A 43 -3.59 27.94 -6.08
CA VAL A 43 -4.55 26.88 -6.44
C VAL A 43 -4.02 26.03 -7.60
N GLU A 44 -3.32 26.63 -8.55
CA GLU A 44 -2.67 25.94 -9.68
C GLU A 44 -1.60 24.96 -9.20
N LYS A 45 -0.69 25.39 -8.31
CA LYS A 45 0.37 24.52 -7.77
C LYS A 45 -0.21 23.34 -6.97
N ILE A 46 -1.29 23.59 -6.21
CA ILE A 46 -2.03 22.52 -5.49
C ILE A 46 -2.68 21.55 -6.49
N SER A 47 -3.27 22.06 -7.57
CA SER A 47 -3.90 21.23 -8.59
C SER A 47 -2.90 20.36 -9.36
N GLU A 48 -1.71 20.88 -9.66
CA GLU A 48 -0.62 20.13 -10.29
C GLU A 48 -0.12 19.00 -9.37
N GLU A 49 0.09 19.29 -8.09
CA GLU A 49 0.50 18.28 -7.11
C GLU A 49 -0.57 17.17 -6.94
N ILE A 50 -1.85 17.54 -6.87
CA ILE A 50 -2.96 16.57 -6.83
C ILE A 50 -2.97 15.69 -8.09
N SER A 51 -2.75 16.28 -9.26
CA SER A 51 -2.71 15.56 -10.53
C SER A 51 -1.55 14.56 -10.57
N ALA A 52 -0.36 14.97 -10.09
CA ALA A 52 0.81 14.11 -9.98
C ALA A 52 0.58 12.95 -9.00
N VAL A 53 0.01 13.23 -7.82
CA VAL A 53 -0.33 12.20 -6.82
C VAL A 53 -1.38 11.23 -7.37
N THR A 54 -2.39 11.73 -8.08
CA THR A 54 -3.43 10.88 -8.68
C THR A 54 -2.83 9.97 -9.76
N GLY A 55 -1.94 10.50 -10.61
CA GLY A 55 -1.25 9.72 -11.64
C GLY A 55 -0.40 8.59 -11.04
N THR A 56 0.41 8.90 -10.03
CA THR A 56 1.23 7.89 -9.34
C THR A 56 0.38 6.86 -8.59
N THR A 57 -0.72 7.29 -7.96
CA THR A 57 -1.66 6.39 -7.29
C THR A 57 -2.29 5.41 -8.27
N ASN A 58 -2.75 5.89 -9.42
CA ASN A 58 -3.33 5.04 -10.46
C ASN A 58 -2.31 4.01 -10.97
N GLN A 59 -1.06 4.42 -11.18
CA GLN A 59 0.01 3.50 -11.59
C GLN A 59 0.24 2.40 -10.55
N ILE A 60 0.28 2.75 -9.25
CA ILE A 60 0.41 1.77 -8.16
C ILE A 60 -0.77 0.80 -8.15
N VAL A 61 -2.00 1.30 -8.26
CA VAL A 61 -3.21 0.48 -8.31
C VAL A 61 -3.17 -0.49 -9.48
N SER A 62 -2.79 -0.03 -10.69
CA SER A 62 -2.63 -0.90 -11.85
C SER A 62 -1.58 -1.99 -11.63
N MET A 63 -0.43 -1.65 -11.02
CA MET A 63 0.60 -2.64 -10.71
C MET A 63 0.12 -3.70 -9.71
N ILE A 64 -0.67 -3.31 -8.69
CA ILE A 64 -1.26 -4.24 -7.73
C ILE A 64 -2.26 -5.17 -8.42
N GLN A 65 -3.15 -4.62 -9.25
CA GLN A 65 -4.13 -5.42 -10.00
C GLN A 65 -3.46 -6.44 -10.92
N GLN A 66 -2.41 -6.04 -11.65
CA GLN A 66 -1.65 -6.96 -12.50
C GLN A 66 -1.03 -8.11 -11.70
N ARG A 67 -0.50 -7.82 -10.50
CA ARG A 67 0.06 -8.87 -9.62
C ARG A 67 -1.02 -9.85 -9.17
N TRP A 68 -2.17 -9.37 -8.73
CA TRP A 68 -3.28 -10.23 -8.32
C TRP A 68 -3.83 -11.08 -9.48
N GLN A 69 -3.91 -10.52 -10.69
CA GLN A 69 -4.31 -11.28 -11.88
C GLN A 69 -3.32 -12.41 -12.18
N LYS A 70 -2.02 -12.11 -12.14
CA LYS A 70 -0.97 -13.11 -12.37
C LYS A 70 -0.98 -14.21 -11.31
N GLU A 71 -1.13 -13.86 -10.04
CA GLU A 71 -1.22 -14.83 -8.94
C GLU A 71 -2.48 -15.69 -9.05
N ALA A 72 -3.62 -15.10 -9.44
CA ALA A 72 -4.85 -15.84 -9.69
C ALA A 72 -4.71 -16.81 -10.87
N GLU A 73 -4.06 -16.39 -11.96
CA GLU A 73 -3.78 -17.23 -13.13
C GLU A 73 -2.80 -18.37 -12.80
N GLU A 74 -1.74 -18.10 -12.03
CA GLU A 74 -0.80 -19.12 -11.54
C GLU A 74 -1.49 -20.13 -10.62
N LYS A 75 -2.34 -19.64 -9.71
CA LYS A 75 -3.14 -20.49 -8.83
C LYS A 75 -4.16 -21.32 -9.61
N GLU A 76 -4.85 -20.74 -10.60
CA GLU A 76 -5.79 -21.48 -11.46
C GLU A 76 -5.05 -22.52 -12.33
N ALA A 77 -3.85 -22.18 -12.81
CA ALA A 77 -2.99 -23.13 -13.49
C ALA A 77 -2.58 -24.28 -12.56
N GLU A 78 -2.20 -23.99 -11.31
CA GLU A 78 -1.94 -25.03 -10.29
C GLU A 78 -3.18 -25.86 -9.94
N GLU A 79 -4.39 -25.28 -9.97
CA GLU A 79 -5.65 -25.99 -9.72
C GLU A 79 -6.10 -26.84 -10.92
N LYS A 80 -5.78 -26.43 -12.15
CA LYS A 80 -5.96 -27.24 -13.38
C LYS A 80 -4.94 -28.37 -13.51
N VAL A 81 -3.81 -28.28 -12.82
CA VAL A 81 -2.80 -29.33 -12.74
C VAL A 81 -3.36 -30.40 -11.80
N GLY A 82 -4.03 -31.41 -12.38
CA GLY A 82 -4.71 -32.49 -11.66
C GLY A 82 -3.86 -33.07 -10.52
N THR A 83 -4.50 -33.52 -9.44
CA THR A 83 -3.76 -33.92 -8.24
C THR A 83 -2.76 -35.05 -8.56
N VAL A 84 -1.64 -35.12 -7.81
CA VAL A 84 -0.66 -36.23 -7.95
C VAL A 84 -1.38 -37.58 -7.86
N TRP A 85 -2.37 -37.68 -6.98
CA TRP A 85 -3.16 -38.89 -6.81
C TRP A 85 -4.00 -39.24 -8.05
N ASP A 86 -4.61 -38.25 -8.71
CA ASP A 86 -5.34 -38.48 -9.95
C ASP A 86 -4.41 -38.93 -11.09
N ALA A 87 -3.24 -38.30 -11.18
CA ALA A 87 -2.19 -38.67 -12.14
C ALA A 87 -1.62 -40.09 -11.90
N ILE A 88 -1.55 -40.54 -10.64
CA ILE A 88 -1.16 -41.91 -10.30
C ILE A 88 -2.27 -42.90 -10.66
N LYS A 89 -3.52 -42.62 -10.27
CA LYS A 89 -4.69 -43.50 -10.52
C LYS A 89 -4.99 -43.75 -11.99
N GLU A 90 -4.62 -42.82 -12.87
CA GLU A 90 -4.76 -42.98 -14.33
C GLU A 90 -3.99 -44.21 -14.85
N ASN A 91 -2.97 -44.67 -14.12
CA ASN A 91 -2.20 -45.88 -14.42
C ASN A 91 -2.88 -47.13 -13.86
N HIS A 92 -3.84 -47.67 -14.62
CA HIS A 92 -4.56 -48.89 -14.23
C HIS A 92 -3.67 -50.12 -14.08
N ASP A 93 -2.50 -50.14 -14.73
CA ASP A 93 -1.54 -51.26 -14.70
C ASP A 93 -0.66 -51.30 -13.44
N LEU A 94 -0.79 -50.31 -12.53
CA LEU A 94 -0.11 -50.32 -11.24
C LEU A 94 -0.96 -51.03 -10.18
N GLU A 95 -0.31 -51.89 -9.41
CA GLU A 95 -0.88 -52.46 -8.18
C GLU A 95 -1.19 -51.35 -7.17
N GLU A 96 -2.15 -51.59 -6.28
CA GLU A 96 -2.60 -50.57 -5.33
C GLU A 96 -1.47 -50.13 -4.38
N ASN A 97 -0.63 -51.06 -3.92
CA ASN A 97 0.54 -50.74 -3.09
C ASN A 97 1.54 -49.86 -3.85
N ASP A 98 1.85 -50.18 -5.11
CA ASP A 98 2.73 -49.37 -5.97
C ASP A 98 2.23 -47.92 -6.10
N ARG A 99 0.91 -47.69 -6.06
CA ARG A 99 0.33 -46.34 -6.14
C ARG A 99 0.56 -45.53 -4.88
N PHE A 100 0.45 -46.16 -3.71
CA PHE A 100 0.73 -45.50 -2.43
C PHE A 100 2.23 -45.20 -2.29
N ASP A 101 3.10 -46.17 -2.60
CA ASP A 101 4.55 -45.96 -2.58
C ASP A 101 4.98 -44.87 -3.57
N ALA A 102 4.36 -44.82 -4.75
CA ALA A 102 4.57 -43.74 -5.71
C ALA A 102 4.16 -42.36 -5.18
N MET A 103 3.06 -42.27 -4.42
CA MET A 103 2.60 -41.02 -3.83
C MET A 103 3.63 -40.47 -2.84
N ASP A 104 4.12 -41.32 -1.95
CA ASP A 104 5.15 -40.95 -0.98
C ASP A 104 6.46 -40.56 -1.66
N LEU A 105 6.85 -41.30 -2.69
CA LEU A 105 8.07 -41.01 -3.44
C LEU A 105 8.00 -39.66 -4.17
N VAL A 106 6.88 -39.31 -4.78
CA VAL A 106 6.69 -37.99 -5.44
C VAL A 106 6.80 -36.85 -4.43
N HIS A 107 6.24 -37.02 -3.23
CA HIS A 107 6.39 -36.04 -2.15
C HIS A 107 7.84 -35.91 -1.68
N GLN A 108 8.52 -37.03 -1.42
CA GLN A 108 9.90 -37.05 -0.93
C GLN A 108 10.89 -36.47 -1.94
N SER A 109 10.65 -36.68 -3.23
CA SER A 109 11.51 -36.17 -4.31
C SER A 109 11.22 -34.71 -4.69
N GLY A 110 10.17 -34.09 -4.13
CA GLY A 110 9.79 -32.71 -4.44
C GLY A 110 9.35 -32.49 -5.88
N MET A 111 9.01 -33.56 -6.61
CA MET A 111 8.83 -33.51 -8.07
C MET A 111 7.37 -33.39 -8.53
N LYS A 112 6.47 -32.92 -7.66
CA LYS A 112 5.02 -32.82 -7.93
C LYS A 112 4.71 -32.22 -9.31
N VAL A 113 5.26 -31.04 -9.61
CA VAL A 113 4.98 -30.33 -10.87
C VAL A 113 5.45 -31.14 -12.08
N SER A 114 6.69 -31.63 -12.05
CA SER A 114 7.25 -32.45 -13.12
C SER A 114 6.46 -33.74 -13.32
N PHE A 115 6.06 -34.41 -12.24
CA PHE A 115 5.30 -35.66 -12.30
C PHE A 115 3.90 -35.49 -12.91
N ILE A 116 3.19 -34.41 -12.58
CA ILE A 116 1.87 -34.15 -13.15
C ILE A 116 1.99 -33.77 -14.64
N SER A 117 3.06 -33.06 -15.02
CA SER A 117 3.32 -32.70 -16.42
C SER A 117 3.76 -33.86 -17.34
N MET A 118 4.20 -34.98 -16.77
CA MET A 118 4.58 -36.18 -17.54
C MET A 118 3.37 -36.79 -18.26
N THR A 119 3.62 -37.53 -19.35
CA THR A 119 2.57 -38.39 -19.92
C THR A 119 2.27 -39.57 -18.99
N LYS A 120 1.13 -40.22 -19.18
CA LYS A 120 0.77 -41.45 -18.46
C LYS A 120 1.87 -42.51 -18.55
N GLU A 121 2.41 -42.76 -19.74
CA GLU A 121 3.45 -43.76 -19.98
C GLU A 121 4.78 -43.39 -19.32
N GLU A 122 5.11 -42.10 -19.28
CA GLU A 122 6.29 -41.59 -18.58
C GLU A 122 6.15 -41.77 -17.07
N ARG A 123 4.99 -41.41 -16.50
CA ARG A 123 4.67 -41.67 -15.08
C ARG A 123 4.81 -43.14 -14.75
N PHE A 124 4.19 -44.02 -15.53
CA PHE A 124 4.26 -45.47 -15.32
C PHE A 124 5.69 -45.99 -15.32
N ARG A 125 6.48 -45.63 -16.34
CA ARG A 125 7.90 -46.04 -16.44
C ARG A 125 8.73 -45.49 -15.29
N TRP A 126 8.50 -44.25 -14.90
CA TRP A 126 9.19 -43.62 -13.78
C TRP A 126 8.87 -44.34 -12.46
N ILE A 127 7.60 -44.62 -12.17
CA ILE A 127 7.18 -45.36 -10.97
C ILE A 127 7.86 -46.72 -10.92
N LYS A 128 7.74 -47.54 -11.98
CA LYS A 128 8.35 -48.87 -12.02
C LYS A 128 9.87 -48.85 -11.91
N ARG A 129 10.54 -47.79 -12.38
CA ARG A 129 12.00 -47.63 -12.23
C ARG A 129 12.39 -47.21 -10.82
N SER A 130 11.59 -46.37 -10.18
CA SER A 130 11.93 -45.80 -8.88
C SER A 130 11.60 -46.73 -7.72
N LEU A 131 10.51 -47.49 -7.79
CA LEU A 131 10.16 -48.53 -6.80
C LEU A 131 11.08 -49.76 -6.87
N ARG A 132 11.84 -49.91 -7.97
CA ARG A 132 12.84 -50.98 -8.13
C ARG A 132 14.18 -50.68 -7.47
N LYS A 133 14.39 -49.48 -6.94
CA LYS A 133 15.66 -49.13 -6.31
C LYS A 133 15.74 -49.78 -4.92
N PRO A 134 16.85 -50.45 -4.59
CA PRO A 134 17.04 -51.15 -3.32
C PRO A 134 17.14 -50.21 -2.12
#